data_AF-A0A846DJM4-F1
#
_entry.id   AF-A0A846DJM4-F1
#
_cell.length_a   1.000
_cell.length_b   1.000
_cell.length_c   1.000
_cell.angle_alpha   90.00
_cell.angle_beta   90.00
_cell.angle_gamma   90.00
#
_symmetry.space_group_name_H-M   'P 1'
#
loop_
_entity.id
_entity.type
_entity.pdbx_description
1 polymer ?
#
loop_
_entity_poly.entity_id
_entity_poly.type
_entity_poly.pdbx_seq_one_letter_code
_entity_poly.pdbx_strand_id
1 'polypeptide(L)'
;MFSFLPIFNLAQATPMPSPAPTPQEIVQPQEVRPLPGKLNNIPVFNSNSPEIVLNEGILLSTFPPTGKVTPSAHLNFPLQGQFDLFAHHIAKAT
;
A
#
# COMPACT_ATOMS: atom_id res chain seq x y z
N MET A 1 -32.32 -77.34 -19.86
CA MET A 1 -31.13 -76.89 -20.61
C MET A 1 -30.97 -75.40 -20.35
N PHE A 2 -30.14 -75.03 -19.36
CA PHE A 2 -29.97 -73.63 -18.96
C PHE A 2 -29.03 -72.93 -19.95
N SER A 3 -29.54 -71.90 -20.64
CA SER A 3 -28.73 -71.05 -21.52
C SER A 3 -27.97 -70.04 -20.67
N PHE A 4 -26.64 -70.08 -20.74
CA PHE A 4 -25.76 -69.06 -20.17
C PHE A 4 -25.64 -67.89 -21.16
N LEU A 5 -26.16 -66.72 -20.79
CA LEU A 5 -25.85 -65.45 -21.47
C LEU A 5 -24.56 -64.87 -20.87
N PRO A 6 -23.56 -64.46 -21.66
CA PRO A 6 -22.37 -63.83 -21.12
C PRO A 6 -22.73 -62.39 -20.73
N ILE A 7 -22.53 -62.05 -19.46
CA ILE A 7 -22.63 -60.67 -18.98
C ILE A 7 -21.32 -59.97 -19.38
N PHE A 8 -21.36 -59.14 -20.43
CA PHE A 8 -20.27 -58.22 -20.73
C PHE A 8 -20.24 -57.10 -19.69
N ASN A 9 -19.16 -57.05 -18.89
CA ASN A 9 -18.89 -55.92 -18.02
C ASN A 9 -18.27 -54.80 -18.88
N LEU A 10 -19.03 -53.75 -19.18
CA LEU A 10 -18.46 -52.51 -19.72
C LEU A 10 -17.78 -51.76 -18.57
N ALA A 11 -16.45 -51.64 -18.63
CA ALA A 11 -15.73 -50.75 -17.74
C ALA A 11 -16.09 -49.29 -18.08
N GLN A 12 -16.69 -48.56 -17.14
CA GLN A 12 -16.86 -47.12 -17.27
C GLN A 12 -15.51 -46.43 -17.07
N ALA A 13 -15.01 -45.74 -18.10
CA ALA A 13 -13.87 -44.86 -17.96
C ALA A 13 -14.27 -43.68 -17.06
N THR A 14 -13.58 -43.51 -15.92
CA THR A 14 -13.74 -42.32 -15.11
C THR A 14 -13.14 -41.14 -15.87
N PRO A 15 -13.89 -40.03 -16.06
CA PRO A 15 -13.33 -38.85 -16.69
C PRO A 15 -12.16 -38.34 -15.83
N MET A 16 -10.99 -38.25 -16.46
CA MET A 16 -9.79 -37.73 -15.82
C MET A 16 -10.05 -36.26 -15.40
N PRO A 17 -9.68 -35.85 -14.18
CA PRO A 17 -9.90 -34.49 -13.72
C PRO A 17 -9.19 -33.50 -14.65
N SER A 18 -9.95 -32.54 -15.20
CA SER A 18 -9.40 -31.48 -16.03
C SER A 18 -8.41 -30.64 -15.21
N PRO A 19 -7.28 -30.20 -15.81
CA PRO A 19 -6.37 -29.29 -15.14
C PRO A 19 -7.11 -28.04 -14.65
N ALA A 20 -6.80 -27.59 -13.43
CA ALA A 20 -7.32 -26.33 -12.93
C ALA A 20 -6.88 -25.18 -13.88
N PRO A 21 -7.77 -24.24 -14.21
CA PRO A 21 -7.41 -23.11 -15.06
C PRO A 21 -6.29 -22.29 -14.40
N THR A 22 -5.34 -21.84 -15.20
CA THR A 22 -4.29 -20.93 -14.74
C THR A 22 -4.92 -19.61 -14.29
N PRO A 23 -4.53 -19.03 -13.13
CA PRO A 23 -4.98 -17.71 -12.72
C PRO A 23 -4.70 -16.68 -13.82
N GLN A 24 -5.72 -15.94 -14.24
CA GLN A 24 -5.57 -14.85 -15.20
C GLN A 24 -5.52 -13.51 -14.46
N GLU A 25 -4.55 -12.67 -14.80
CA GLU A 25 -4.52 -11.29 -14.32
C GLU A 25 -5.62 -10.48 -15.03
N ILE A 26 -6.50 -9.87 -14.25
CA ILE A 26 -7.57 -9.01 -14.76
C ILE A 26 -7.16 -7.56 -14.50
N VAL A 27 -6.63 -6.88 -15.52
CA VAL A 27 -6.32 -5.45 -15.46
C VAL A 27 -7.52 -4.65 -15.95
N GLN A 28 -8.09 -3.82 -15.07
CA GLN A 28 -9.18 -2.90 -15.43
C GLN A 28 -8.68 -1.45 -15.35
N PRO A 29 -8.55 -0.74 -16.49
CA PRO A 29 -8.21 0.67 -16.47
C PRO A 29 -9.28 1.48 -15.73
N GLN A 30 -8.88 2.29 -14.76
CA GLN A 30 -9.76 3.21 -14.06
C GLN A 30 -9.42 4.66 -14.45
N GLU A 31 -10.46 5.46 -14.65
CA GLU A 31 -10.30 6.90 -14.83
C GLU A 31 -10.05 7.55 -13.47
N VAL A 32 -8.86 8.13 -13.29
CA VAL A 32 -8.56 8.97 -12.12
C VAL A 32 -9.10 10.37 -12.39
N ARG A 33 -10.20 10.73 -11.72
CA ARG A 33 -10.79 12.07 -11.81
C ARG A 33 -10.25 12.97 -10.69
N PRO A 34 -10.04 14.27 -10.96
CA PRO A 34 -9.68 15.21 -9.92
C PRO A 34 -10.82 15.29 -8.89
N LEU A 35 -10.45 15.40 -7.61
CA LEU A 35 -11.43 15.69 -6.56
C LEU A 35 -12.02 17.09 -6.80
N PRO A 36 -13.35 17.27 -6.68
CA PRO A 36 -13.93 18.60 -6.77
C PRO A 36 -13.43 19.48 -5.62
N GLY A 37 -13.14 20.74 -5.90
CA GLY A 37 -12.69 21.72 -4.90
C GLY A 37 -11.20 22.03 -4.95
N LYS A 38 -10.66 22.49 -3.82
CA LYS A 38 -9.24 22.84 -3.64
C LYS A 38 -8.79 22.46 -2.24
N LEU A 39 -7.50 22.18 -2.09
CA LEU A 39 -6.89 22.10 -0.77
C LEU A 39 -6.99 23.48 -0.09
N ASN A 40 -7.11 23.46 1.24
CA ASN A 40 -6.94 24.68 2.01
C ASN A 40 -5.44 25.07 2.04
N ASN A 41 -5.15 26.24 2.61
CA ASN A 41 -3.77 26.74 2.71
C ASN A 41 -3.22 26.59 4.14
N ILE A 42 -3.83 25.73 4.97
CA ILE A 42 -3.35 25.46 6.31
C ILE A 42 -2.09 24.58 6.19
N PRO A 43 -0.93 25.02 6.70
CA PRO A 43 0.26 24.20 6.67
C PRO A 43 0.04 22.93 7.49
N VAL A 44 0.39 21.78 6.93
CA VAL A 44 0.32 20.49 7.64
C VAL A 44 1.72 19.88 7.67
N PHE A 45 2.23 19.60 8.86
CA PHE A 45 3.40 18.74 9.01
C PHE A 45 2.95 17.29 8.97
N ASN A 46 3.43 16.53 7.98
CA ASN A 46 3.11 15.12 7.82
C ASN A 46 4.33 14.25 8.14
N SER A 47 4.30 13.62 9.32
CA SER A 47 5.27 12.61 9.73
C SER A 47 4.77 11.22 9.34
N ASN A 48 5.43 10.66 8.32
CA ASN A 48 5.17 9.30 7.85
C ASN A 48 5.97 8.30 8.68
N SER A 49 5.40 7.82 9.79
CA SER A 49 6.02 6.77 10.63
C SER A 49 5.66 5.36 10.16
N PRO A 50 6.52 4.35 10.40
CA PRO A 50 7.75 4.43 11.18
C PRO A 50 8.89 5.06 10.38
N GLU A 51 9.40 6.19 10.85
CA GLU A 51 10.63 6.74 10.34
C GLU A 51 11.78 5.97 10.99
N ILE A 52 12.61 5.31 10.18
CA ILE A 52 13.79 4.62 10.68
C ILE A 52 14.90 5.66 10.81
N VAL A 53 15.06 6.23 12.00
CA VAL A 53 16.15 7.17 12.30
C VAL A 53 17.43 6.38 12.53
N LEU A 54 18.33 6.40 11.55
CA LEU A 54 19.59 5.65 11.58
C LEU A 54 20.72 6.40 12.30
N ASN A 55 20.66 7.73 12.32
CA ASN A 55 21.66 8.62 12.93
C ASN A 55 20.96 9.83 13.57
N GLU A 56 21.61 10.46 14.54
CA GLU A 56 21.14 11.71 15.13
C GLU A 56 21.17 12.88 14.14
N GLY A 57 20.21 13.80 14.27
CA GLY A 57 20.13 14.98 13.41
C GLY A 57 18.77 15.67 13.43
N ILE A 58 18.66 16.72 12.62
CA ILE A 58 17.40 17.42 12.36
C ILE A 58 16.88 16.92 11.01
N LEU A 59 15.69 16.31 11.01
CA LEU A 59 15.03 15.82 9.80
C LEU A 59 14.38 16.96 9.01
N LEU A 60 13.74 17.91 9.72
CA LEU A 60 13.16 19.10 9.13
C LEU A 60 13.09 20.23 10.16
N SER A 61 13.34 21.46 9.73
CA SER A 61 13.30 22.66 10.54
C SER A 61 12.58 23.77 9.79
N THR A 62 11.82 24.58 10.52
CA THR A 62 11.12 25.76 10.00
C THR A 62 11.94 27.05 10.11
N PHE A 63 13.08 27.02 10.81
CA PHE A 63 13.96 28.17 10.96
C PHE A 63 14.66 28.57 9.65
N PRO A 64 15.23 29.78 9.56
CA PRO A 64 16.08 30.16 8.46
C PRO A 64 17.32 29.24 8.32
N PRO A 65 17.78 28.94 7.10
CA PRO A 65 18.94 28.09 6.84
C PRO A 65 20.27 28.77 7.19
N THR A 66 20.29 30.09 7.37
CA THR A 66 21.52 30.87 7.60
C THR A 66 22.23 30.42 8.88
N GLY A 67 23.51 30.07 8.76
CA GLY A 67 24.35 29.64 9.88
C GLY A 67 24.07 28.22 10.38
N LYS A 68 23.29 27.42 9.65
CA LYS A 68 23.01 26.02 9.99
C LYS A 68 23.98 25.09 9.29
N VAL A 69 24.34 23.98 9.96
CA VAL A 69 25.26 22.95 9.44
C VAL A 69 24.68 22.26 8.20
N THR A 70 23.34 22.06 8.17
CA THR A 70 22.63 21.42 7.06
C THR A 70 21.53 22.35 6.52
N PRO A 71 21.87 23.41 5.77
CA PRO A 71 20.91 24.42 5.30
C PRO A 71 19.67 23.85 4.59
N SER A 72 19.80 22.74 3.86
CA SER A 72 18.70 22.09 3.14
C SER A 72 17.61 21.52 4.04
N ALA A 73 17.89 21.26 5.32
CA ALA A 73 16.91 20.80 6.29
C ALA A 73 16.04 21.94 6.86
N HIS A 74 16.29 23.20 6.47
CA HIS A 74 15.67 24.40 7.04
C HIS A 74 14.81 25.13 5.99
N LEU A 75 13.49 25.07 6.17
CA LEU A 75 12.49 25.58 5.23
C LEU A 75 12.34 27.11 5.22
N ASN A 76 12.87 27.81 6.23
CA ASN A 76 12.60 29.23 6.43
C ASN A 76 11.09 29.58 6.36
N PHE A 77 10.27 28.71 6.94
CA PHE A 77 8.81 28.78 6.85
C PHE A 77 8.21 28.87 8.25
N PRO A 78 7.91 30.09 8.73
CA PRO A 78 7.37 30.24 10.07
C PRO A 78 5.92 29.73 10.14
N LEU A 79 5.65 28.79 11.05
CA LEU A 79 4.29 28.33 11.34
C LEU A 79 3.61 29.38 12.22
N GLN A 80 2.65 30.11 11.64
CA GLN A 80 1.94 31.21 12.30
C GLN A 80 0.43 30.97 12.20
N GLY A 81 -0.28 31.20 13.30
CA GLY A 81 -1.73 30.94 13.33
C GLY A 81 -2.03 29.44 13.30
N GLN A 82 -3.00 29.06 12.47
CA GLN A 82 -3.43 27.67 12.36
C GLN A 82 -2.46 26.86 11.49
N PHE A 83 -2.00 25.75 12.03
CA PHE A 83 -1.27 24.70 11.32
C PHE A 83 -1.64 23.35 11.95
N ASP A 84 -1.52 22.29 11.16
CA ASP A 84 -1.84 20.94 11.61
C ASP A 84 -0.57 20.08 11.70
N LEU A 85 -0.63 19.07 12.58
CA LEU A 85 0.40 18.06 12.76
C LEU A 85 -0.24 16.68 12.58
N PHE A 86 0.15 15.97 11.53
CA PHE A 86 -0.18 14.56 11.32
C PHE A 86 1.05 13.71 11.64
N ALA A 87 0.93 12.80 12.60
CA ALA A 87 1.97 11.85 12.92
C ALA A 87 1.37 10.46 13.05
N HIS A 88 1.88 9.52 12.27
CA HIS A 88 1.64 8.10 12.52
C HIS A 88 2.53 7.71 13.72
N HIS A 89 2.04 7.01 14.73
CA HIS A 89 2.88 6.46 15.80
C HIS A 89 2.57 4.99 15.95
N ILE A 90 3.61 4.15 15.94
CA ILE A 90 3.49 2.71 16.17
C ILE A 90 4.24 2.40 17.47
N ALA A 91 3.50 2.08 18.53
CA ALA A 91 4.10 1.55 19.74
C ALA A 91 4.34 0.04 19.52
N LYS A 92 5.59 -0.38 19.31
CA LYS A 92 5.93 -1.80 19.31
C LYS A 92 6.11 -2.24 20.76
N ALA A 93 5.18 -3.03 21.28
CA ALA A 93 5.36 -3.69 22.57
C ALA A 93 6.54 -4.69 22.44
N THR A 94 7.51 -4.57 23.34
CA THR A 94 8.58 -5.56 23.54
C THR A 94 8.03 -6.79 24.23
#